data_AF-R5NHB5-F1
#
_entry.id   AF-R5NHB5-F1
#
_cell.length_a   1.000
_cell.length_b   1.000
_cell.length_c   1.000
_cell.angle_alpha   90.00
_cell.angle_beta   90.00
_cell.angle_gamma   90.00
#
_symmetry.space_group_name_H-M   'P 1'
#
loop_
_entity.id
_entity.type
_entity.pdbx_description
1 polymer ?
#
loop_
_entity_poly.entity_id
_entity_poly.type
_entity_poly.pdbx_seq_one_letter_code
_entity_poly.pdbx_strand_id
1 'polypeptide(L)'
;MKKDSSKSDRRRRNLHSSGIYDTINIFMGIGAIIAAIVIFIDQTKYEKAFTLEFLFTSILNLCMGVKYYQRREIAKTIALFIAGIFLLAMMIISFIALWR
;
A
#
# COMPACT_ATOMS: atom_id res chain seq x y z
N MET A 1 -41.32 1.50 8.58
CA MET A 1 -40.15 2.41 8.52
C MET A 1 -38.94 1.81 9.25
N LYS A 2 -38.14 0.95 8.59
CA LYS A 2 -36.92 0.35 9.19
C LYS A 2 -35.81 0.07 8.15
N LYS A 3 -35.89 0.70 6.97
CA LYS A 3 -35.01 0.40 5.82
C LYS A 3 -33.94 1.48 5.57
N ASP A 4 -34.07 2.66 6.17
CA ASP A 4 -33.18 3.79 5.93
C ASP A 4 -31.97 3.86 6.85
N SER A 5 -32.05 3.32 8.08
CA SER A 5 -30.91 3.26 9.00
C SER A 5 -29.74 2.44 8.44
N SER A 6 -30.05 1.27 7.86
CA SER A 6 -29.07 0.36 7.24
C SER A 6 -28.24 1.00 6.13
N LYS A 7 -28.86 1.85 5.29
CA LYS A 7 -28.14 2.56 4.21
C LYS A 7 -27.23 3.66 4.77
N SER A 8 -27.68 4.40 5.78
CA SER A 8 -26.88 5.45 6.41
C SER A 8 -25.64 4.89 7.13
N ASP A 9 -25.78 3.75 7.82
CA ASP A 9 -24.68 3.07 8.50
C ASP A 9 -23.68 2.43 7.53
N ARG A 10 -24.14 1.94 6.37
CA ARG A 10 -23.26 1.44 5.30
C ARG A 10 -22.44 2.57 4.68
N ARG A 11 -23.08 3.73 4.46
CA ARG A 11 -22.41 4.90 3.86
C ARG A 11 -21.38 5.50 4.82
N ARG A 12 -21.69 5.61 6.11
CA ARG A 12 -20.73 6.03 7.16
C ARG A 12 -19.55 5.06 7.30
N ARG A 13 -19.79 3.74 7.28
CA ARG A 13 -18.70 2.73 7.31
C ARG A 13 -17.77 2.82 6.10
N ASN A 14 -18.32 3.01 4.90
CA ASN A 14 -17.49 3.17 3.69
C ASN A 14 -16.64 4.45 3.72
N LEU A 15 -17.16 5.55 4.27
CA LEU A 15 -16.41 6.80 4.46
C LEU A 15 -15.27 6.64 5.49
N HIS A 16 -15.53 5.98 6.62
CA HIS A 16 -14.52 5.74 7.65
C HIS A 16 -13.42 4.76 7.18
N SER A 17 -13.82 3.70 6.46
CA SER A 17 -12.86 2.75 5.85
C SER A 17 -11.95 3.43 4.85
N SER A 18 -12.45 4.38 4.04
CA SER A 18 -11.61 5.15 3.11
C SER A 18 -10.56 6.02 3.84
N GLY A 19 -10.88 6.57 5.01
CA GLY A 19 -9.94 7.42 5.75
C GLY A 19 -8.75 6.65 6.34
N ILE A 20 -8.96 5.40 6.75
CA ILE A 20 -7.91 4.55 7.31
C ILE A 20 -6.86 4.21 6.23
N TYR A 21 -7.31 3.79 5.04
CA TYR A 21 -6.38 3.46 3.94
C TYR A 21 -5.59 4.69 3.47
N ASP A 22 -6.21 5.87 3.47
CA ASP A 22 -5.52 7.12 3.13
C ASP A 22 -4.46 7.48 4.18
N THR A 23 -4.76 7.28 5.45
CA THR A 23 -3.80 7.48 6.56
C THR A 23 -2.61 6.52 6.43
N ILE A 24 -2.86 5.23 6.21
CA ILE A 24 -1.81 4.23 5.99
C ILE A 24 -0.94 4.63 4.79
N ASN A 25 -1.57 5.04 3.69
CA ASN A 25 -0.85 5.42 2.49
C ASN A 25 0.01 6.68 2.67
N ILE A 26 -0.40 7.64 3.48
CA ILE A 26 0.43 8.80 3.79
C ILE A 26 1.69 8.36 4.55
N PHE A 27 1.54 7.57 5.61
CA PHE A 27 2.69 7.11 6.41
C PHE A 27 3.62 6.21 5.61
N MET A 28 3.08 5.25 4.86
CA MET A 28 3.88 4.36 4.01
C MET A 28 4.53 5.13 2.85
N GLY A 29 3.86 6.13 2.29
CA GLY A 29 4.40 7.02 1.27
C GLY A 29 5.59 7.83 1.78
N ILE A 30 5.49 8.39 2.98
CA ILE A 30 6.62 9.07 3.64
C ILE A 30 7.77 8.09 3.87
N GLY A 31 7.48 6.88 4.36
CA GLY A 31 8.48 5.83 4.57
C GLY A 31 9.22 5.46 3.27
N ALA A 32 8.50 5.29 2.17
CA ALA A 32 9.07 4.99 0.85
C ALA A 32 9.95 6.16 0.35
N ILE A 33 9.48 7.41 0.47
CA ILE A 33 10.30 8.58 0.09
C ILE A 33 11.61 8.61 0.89
N ILE A 34 11.57 8.36 2.20
CA ILE A 34 12.78 8.34 3.04
C ILE A 34 13.71 7.20 2.63
N ALA A 35 13.18 5.98 2.41
CA ALA A 35 13.98 4.84 1.98
C ALA A 35 14.63 5.10 0.61
N ALA A 36 13.88 5.63 -0.36
CA ALA A 36 14.40 6.05 -1.66
C ALA A 36 15.52 7.10 -1.56
N ILE A 37 15.36 8.13 -0.71
CA ILE A 37 16.40 9.14 -0.47
C ILE A 37 17.68 8.51 0.09
N VAL A 38 17.54 7.62 1.08
CA VAL A 38 18.68 6.96 1.72
C VAL A 38 19.43 6.04 0.74
N ILE A 39 18.70 5.28 -0.09
CA ILE A 39 19.27 4.48 -1.18
C ILE A 39 20.03 5.37 -2.17
N PHE A 40 19.48 6.54 -2.50
CA PHE A 40 20.08 7.46 -3.46
C PHE A 40 21.39 8.09 -2.93
N ILE A 41 21.49 8.33 -1.62
CA ILE A 41 22.70 8.91 -1.01
C ILE A 41 23.88 7.94 -1.09
N ASP A 42 23.68 6.68 -0.69
CA ASP A 42 24.72 5.66 -0.73
C ASP A 42 24.10 4.27 -0.87
N GLN A 43 24.02 3.81 -2.11
CA GLN A 43 23.40 2.54 -2.45
C GLN A 43 24.12 1.34 -1.81
N THR A 44 25.45 1.38 -1.72
CA THR A 44 26.24 0.27 -1.19
C THR A 44 26.08 0.13 0.31
N LYS A 45 26.03 1.27 1.02
CA LYS A 45 25.85 1.28 2.48
C LYS A 45 24.40 0.97 2.88
N TYR A 46 23.43 1.40 2.09
CA TYR A 46 22.00 1.32 2.43
C TYR A 46 21.20 0.38 1.56
N GLU A 47 21.83 -0.61 0.93
CA GLU A 47 21.15 -1.61 0.09
C GLU A 47 19.94 -2.27 0.80
N LYS A 48 20.04 -2.51 2.10
CA LYS A 48 18.95 -3.07 2.92
C LYS A 48 17.66 -2.24 2.90
N ALA A 49 17.75 -0.95 2.60
CA ALA A 49 16.58 -0.08 2.47
C ALA A 49 15.71 -0.44 1.24
N PHE A 50 16.25 -1.14 0.22
CA PHE A 50 15.43 -1.67 -0.89
C PHE A 50 14.34 -2.62 -0.39
N THR A 51 14.63 -3.41 0.65
CA THR A 51 13.63 -4.32 1.25
C THR A 51 12.46 -3.54 1.84
N LEU A 52 12.75 -2.42 2.52
CA LEU A 52 11.74 -1.53 3.09
C LEU A 52 10.97 -0.79 2.00
N GLU A 53 11.64 -0.36 0.93
CA GLU A 53 11.02 0.29 -0.22
C GLU A 53 9.98 -0.61 -0.89
N PHE A 54 10.34 -1.87 -1.15
CA PHE A 54 9.41 -2.86 -1.71
C PHE A 54 8.24 -3.14 -0.76
N LEU A 55 8.50 -3.22 0.55
CA LEU A 55 7.44 -3.41 1.55
C LEU A 55 6.44 -2.25 1.54
N PHE A 56 6.92 -1.02 1.66
CA PHE A 56 6.06 0.17 1.70
C PHE A 56 5.26 0.32 0.41
N THR A 57 5.92 0.15 -0.73
CA THR A 57 5.26 0.26 -2.04
C THR A 57 4.24 -0.86 -2.26
N SER A 58 4.49 -2.08 -1.77
CA SER A 58 3.50 -3.16 -1.79
C SER A 58 2.26 -2.81 -0.98
N ILE A 59 2.42 -2.32 0.25
CA ILE A 59 1.31 -1.92 1.13
C ILE A 59 0.49 -0.78 0.47
N LEU A 60 1.17 0.23 -0.09
CA LEU A 60 0.52 1.33 -0.81
C LEU A 60 -0.38 0.83 -1.94
N ASN A 61 0.14 -0.08 -2.77
CA ASN A 61 -0.60 -0.66 -3.89
C ASN A 61 -1.80 -1.48 -3.42
N LEU A 62 -1.65 -2.31 -2.37
CA LEU A 62 -2.74 -3.11 -1.83
C LEU A 62 -3.83 -2.24 -1.20
N CYS A 63 -3.46 -1.24 -0.39
CA CYS A 63 -4.42 -0.31 0.22
C CYS A 63 -5.18 0.50 -0.84
N MET A 64 -4.49 1.01 -1.87
CA MET A 64 -5.17 1.67 -3.00
C MET A 64 -6.05 0.70 -3.78
N GLY A 65 -5.61 -0.55 -3.98
CA GLY A 65 -6.40 -1.61 -4.62
C GLY A 65 -7.74 -1.83 -3.90
N VAL A 66 -7.72 -1.94 -2.56
CA VAL A 66 -8.95 -2.04 -1.75
C VAL A 66 -9.84 -0.80 -1.91
N LYS A 67 -9.25 0.40 -1.93
CA LYS A 67 -10.00 1.65 -2.12
C LYS A 67 -10.68 1.71 -3.50
N TYR A 68 -9.98 1.32 -4.56
CA TYR A 68 -10.56 1.28 -5.91
C TYR A 68 -11.57 0.15 -6.09
N TYR A 69 -11.42 -0.96 -5.36
CA TYR A 69 -12.42 -2.02 -5.32
C TYR A 69 -13.75 -1.51 -4.76
N GLN A 70 -13.71 -0.75 -3.66
CA GLN A 70 -14.90 -0.11 -3.08
C GLN A 70 -15.56 0.90 -4.05
N ARG A 71 -14.77 1.53 -4.93
CA ARG A 71 -15.23 2.45 -5.98
C ARG A 71 -15.72 1.74 -7.25
N ARG A 72 -15.65 0.41 -7.30
CA ARG A 72 -15.97 -0.44 -8.47
C ARG A 72 -15.09 -0.18 -9.70
N GLU A 73 -13.89 0.35 -9.51
CA GLU A 73 -12.90 0.55 -10.57
C GLU A 73 -12.03 -0.71 -10.72
N ILE A 74 -12.61 -1.76 -11.32
CA ILE A 74 -12.04 -3.11 -11.32
C ILE A 74 -10.70 -3.20 -12.04
N ALA A 75 -10.54 -2.53 -13.19
CA ALA A 75 -9.27 -2.55 -13.93
C ALA A 75 -8.11 -2.01 -13.09
N LYS A 76 -8.30 -0.84 -12.43
CA LYS A 76 -7.29 -0.27 -11.53
C LYS A 76 -7.05 -1.15 -10.31
N THR A 77 -8.10 -1.73 -9.76
CA THR A 77 -8.00 -2.68 -8.65
C THR A 77 -7.07 -3.84 -9.00
N ILE A 78 -7.32 -4.52 -10.11
CA ILE A 78 -6.50 -5.66 -10.56
C ILE A 78 -5.05 -5.24 -10.78
N ALA A 79 -4.81 -4.13 -11.49
CA ALA A 79 -3.46 -3.63 -11.74
C ALA A 79 -2.69 -3.37 -10.43
N LEU A 80 -3.33 -2.72 -9.46
CA LEU A 80 -2.73 -2.41 -8.16
C LEU A 80 -2.48 -3.65 -7.31
N PHE A 81 -3.40 -4.63 -7.32
CA PHE A 81 -3.18 -5.89 -6.61
C PHE A 81 -2.03 -6.70 -7.22
N ILE A 82 -1.95 -6.77 -8.55
CA ILE A 82 -0.83 -7.44 -9.24
C ILE A 82 0.49 -6.75 -8.90
N ALA A 83 0.56 -5.42 -9.00
CA ALA A 83 1.75 -4.66 -8.63
C ALA A 83 2.12 -4.87 -7.15
N GLY A 84 1.14 -4.85 -6.25
CA GLY A 84 1.34 -5.08 -4.82
C GLY A 84 1.91 -6.47 -4.51
N ILE A 85 1.36 -7.52 -5.13
CA ILE A 85 1.85 -8.89 -4.97
C ILE A 85 3.26 -9.05 -5.55
N PHE A 86 3.52 -8.49 -6.72
CA PHE A 86 4.84 -8.51 -7.33
C PHE A 86 5.90 -7.84 -6.44
N LEU A 87 5.58 -6.66 -5.91
CA LEU A 87 6.46 -5.95 -4.98
C LEU A 87 6.66 -6.72 -3.68
N LEU A 88 5.65 -7.44 -3.20
CA LEU A 88 5.77 -8.29 -2.02
C LEU A 88 6.73 -9.47 -2.28
N ALA A 89 6.69 -10.06 -3.48
CA ALA A 89 7.67 -11.08 -3.88
C ALA A 89 9.08 -10.48 -3.96
N MET A 90 9.23 -9.28 -4.54
CA MET A 90 10.51 -8.56 -4.58
C MET A 90 11.04 -8.23 -3.18
N MET A 91 10.16 -7.88 -2.24
CA MET A 91 10.52 -7.67 -0.84
C MET A 91 11.10 -8.96 -0.23
N ILE A 92 10.47 -10.11 -0.44
CA ILE A 92 10.97 -11.39 0.07
C ILE A 92 12.34 -11.73 -0.53
N ILE A 93 12.50 -11.57 -1.85
CA ILE A 93 13.78 -11.82 -2.54
C ILE A 93 14.86 -10.87 -1.99
N SER A 94 14.54 -9.58 -1.88
CA SER A 94 15.45 -8.56 -1.35
C SER A 94 15.84 -8.85 0.10
N PHE A 95 14.90 -9.28 0.94
CA PHE A 95 15.18 -9.66 2.32
C PHE A 95 16.17 -10.82 2.37
N ILE A 96 15.94 -11.89 1.60
CA ILE A 96 16.85 -13.05 1.56
C ILE A 96 18.23 -12.67 1.02
N ALA A 97 18.29 -11.80 0.00
CA ALA A 97 19.55 -11.43 -0.66
C ALA A 97 20.40 -10.45 0.15
N LEU A 98 19.79 -9.49 0.84
CA LEU A 98 20.50 -8.36 1.46
C LEU A 98 20.60 -8.46 2.99
N TRP A 99 19.75 -9.26 3.62
CA TRP A 99 19.73 -9.42 5.08
C TRP A 99 20.29 -10.76 5.57
N ARG A 100 20.76 -11.61 4.64
CA ARG A 100 21.59 -12.76 4.96
C ARG A 100 23.02 -12.31 5.27
#